data_AF-A0A257NBD5-F1
#
_entry.id   AF-A0A257NBD5-F1
#
_cell.length_a   1.000
_cell.length_b   1.000
_cell.length_c   1.000
_cell.angle_alpha   90.00
_cell.angle_beta   90.00
_cell.angle_gamma   90.00
#
_symmetry.space_group_name_H-M   'P 1'
#
loop_
_entity.id
_entity.type
_entity.pdbx_description
1 polymer ?
#
loop_
_entity_poly.entity_id
_entity_poly.type
_entity_poly.pdbx_seq_one_letter_code
_entity_poly.pdbx_strand_id
1 'polypeptide(L)'
;MLMVATTNVWAYGSSSSSKKACNKPKFSEFAPANNAEVTAKSAFSFTASGNTNPESIIVTVKDQPVAVTVTPKNQVFQVAGTLPDTLKGNFARISITADGPNQCKGSDGWLVKIIE
;
A
#
# COMPACT_ATOMS: atom_id res chain seq x y z
N MET A 1 -59.95 -14.53 -19.32
CA MET A 1 -58.82 -13.76 -19.88
C MET A 1 -57.88 -13.47 -18.72
N LEU A 2 -56.69 -14.07 -18.77
CA LEU A 2 -55.72 -14.19 -17.68
C LEU A 2 -55.10 -12.82 -17.32
N MET A 3 -55.03 -12.50 -16.02
CA MET A 3 -54.29 -11.33 -15.53
C MET A 3 -52.78 -11.59 -15.64
N VAL A 4 -52.03 -10.67 -16.21
CA VAL A 4 -50.55 -10.69 -16.19
C VAL A 4 -50.09 -9.41 -15.49
N ALA A 5 -49.69 -9.54 -14.23
CA ALA A 5 -49.00 -8.50 -13.50
C ALA A 5 -47.55 -8.44 -13.98
N THR A 6 -47.16 -7.36 -14.65
CA THR A 6 -45.78 -7.11 -15.07
C THR A 6 -44.97 -6.66 -13.85
N THR A 7 -44.09 -7.53 -13.37
CA THR A 7 -43.07 -7.20 -12.38
C THR A 7 -42.03 -6.27 -13.02
N ASN A 8 -41.98 -5.01 -12.58
CA ASN A 8 -40.85 -4.13 -12.87
C ASN A 8 -39.65 -4.63 -12.06
N VAL A 9 -38.75 -5.39 -12.69
CA VAL A 9 -37.42 -5.68 -12.15
C VAL A 9 -36.59 -4.40 -12.26
N TRP A 10 -36.39 -3.75 -11.13
CA TRP A 10 -35.37 -2.72 -10.98
C TRP A 10 -34.01 -3.41 -10.97
N ALA A 11 -33.34 -3.43 -12.10
CA ALA A 11 -31.94 -3.80 -12.20
C ALA A 11 -31.09 -2.72 -11.49
N TYR A 12 -30.99 -2.80 -10.17
CA TYR A 12 -29.95 -2.10 -9.41
C TYR A 12 -28.63 -2.78 -9.70
N GLY A 13 -27.88 -2.24 -10.66
CA GLY A 13 -26.61 -2.78 -11.11
C GLY A 13 -25.72 -1.70 -11.72
N SER A 14 -25.39 -0.70 -10.91
CA SER A 14 -24.24 0.20 -10.98
C SER A 14 -23.56 0.40 -12.34
N SER A 15 -23.74 1.62 -12.87
CA SER A 15 -22.74 2.41 -13.59
C SER A 15 -21.56 1.62 -14.13
N SER A 16 -21.67 1.18 -15.38
CA SER A 16 -20.52 0.80 -16.20
C SER A 16 -19.74 2.09 -16.53
N SER A 17 -19.12 2.66 -15.51
CA SER A 17 -18.08 3.66 -15.69
C SER A 17 -16.92 2.92 -16.34
N SER A 18 -16.68 3.25 -17.61
CA SER A 18 -15.48 2.90 -18.36
C SER A 18 -14.25 3.12 -17.47
N LYS A 19 -13.79 2.07 -16.81
CA LYS A 19 -12.66 2.16 -15.89
C LYS A 19 -11.44 2.40 -16.77
N LYS A 20 -11.04 3.67 -16.92
CA LYS A 20 -9.68 4.02 -17.33
C LYS A 20 -8.76 3.10 -16.53
N ALA A 21 -7.88 2.37 -17.22
CA ALA A 21 -6.98 1.43 -16.58
C ALA A 21 -6.26 2.14 -15.43
N CYS A 22 -6.64 1.79 -14.21
CA CYS A 22 -6.11 2.42 -13.01
C CYS A 22 -4.71 1.87 -12.80
N ASN A 23 -3.70 2.63 -13.25
CA ASN A 23 -2.30 2.27 -13.07
C ASN A 23 -1.91 2.50 -11.62
N LYS A 24 -2.28 1.54 -10.77
CA LYS A 24 -1.95 1.55 -9.34
C LYS A 24 -0.43 1.52 -9.14
N PRO A 25 0.09 2.19 -8.11
CA PRO A 25 1.47 2.05 -7.73
C PRO A 25 1.75 0.60 -7.31
N LYS A 26 2.93 0.11 -7.66
CA LYS A 26 3.44 -1.22 -7.31
C LYS A 26 4.65 -1.05 -6.41
N PHE A 27 4.78 -1.96 -5.47
CA PHE A 27 5.87 -1.97 -4.50
C PHE A 27 6.62 -3.30 -4.60
N SER A 28 7.94 -3.23 -4.51
CA SER A 28 8.83 -4.39 -4.67
C SER A 28 10.12 -4.20 -3.88
N GLU A 29 10.98 -5.22 -3.89
CA GLU A 29 12.31 -5.16 -3.24
C GLU A 29 12.23 -4.81 -1.75
N PHE A 30 11.27 -5.42 -1.05
CA PHE A 30 11.11 -5.24 0.39
C PHE A 30 12.33 -5.79 1.13
N ALA A 31 13.02 -4.89 1.82
CA ALA A 31 14.12 -5.18 2.71
C ALA A 31 13.81 -4.56 4.08
N PRO A 32 13.86 -5.32 5.17
CA PRO A 32 14.10 -6.76 5.25
C PRO A 32 12.94 -7.58 4.64
N ALA A 33 13.18 -8.86 4.33
CA ALA A 33 12.18 -9.74 3.71
C ALA A 33 10.95 -9.95 4.62
N ASN A 34 9.85 -10.45 4.03
CA ASN A 34 8.64 -10.77 4.80
C ASN A 34 8.94 -11.82 5.90
N ASN A 35 8.51 -11.54 7.12
CA ASN A 35 8.79 -12.27 8.36
C ASN A 35 10.27 -12.33 8.78
N ALA A 36 11.14 -11.51 8.20
CA ALA A 36 12.53 -11.45 8.62
C ALA A 36 12.67 -10.92 10.06
N GLU A 37 13.66 -11.45 10.76
CA GLU A 37 14.02 -11.05 12.11
C GLU A 37 14.93 -9.83 12.07
N VAL A 38 14.51 -8.76 12.73
CA VAL A 38 15.26 -7.50 12.79
C VAL A 38 15.20 -6.90 14.19
N THR A 39 16.21 -6.11 14.56
CA THR A 39 16.21 -5.43 15.86
C THR A 39 15.32 -4.19 15.83
N ALA A 40 14.93 -3.68 16.99
CA ALA A 40 14.41 -2.32 17.11
C ALA A 40 15.37 -1.32 16.43
N LYS A 41 14.84 -0.22 15.88
CA LYS A 41 15.60 0.77 15.08
C LYS A 41 16.26 0.23 13.80
N SER A 42 15.92 -0.98 13.35
CA SER A 42 16.43 -1.45 12.05
C SER A 42 15.91 -0.58 10.91
N ALA A 43 16.77 -0.38 9.91
CA ALA A 43 16.38 0.25 8.68
C ALA A 43 15.52 -0.70 7.84
N PHE A 44 14.55 -0.13 7.13
CA PHE A 44 13.79 -0.82 6.10
C PHE A 44 13.81 0.00 4.82
N SER A 45 13.65 -0.68 3.69
CA SER A 45 13.56 -0.05 2.39
C SER A 45 12.68 -0.87 1.44
N PHE A 46 12.09 -0.18 0.48
CA PHE A 46 11.35 -0.80 -0.61
C PHE A 46 11.42 0.10 -1.84
N THR A 47 11.14 -0.48 -3.00
CA THR A 47 11.05 0.23 -4.27
C THR A 47 9.60 0.43 -4.63
N ALA A 48 9.19 1.67 -4.86
CA ALA A 48 7.91 2.02 -5.46
C ALA A 48 8.08 2.29 -6.97
N SER A 49 7.11 1.89 -7.77
CA SER A 49 7.14 2.09 -9.22
C SER A 49 7.08 3.57 -9.61
N GLY A 50 7.59 3.93 -10.78
CA GLY A 50 7.66 5.33 -11.25
C GLY A 50 6.32 6.03 -11.49
N ASN A 51 5.21 5.28 -11.55
CA ASN A 51 3.86 5.83 -11.56
C ASN A 51 3.33 6.18 -10.15
N THR A 52 4.12 6.05 -9.11
CA THR A 52 3.75 6.44 -7.74
C THR A 52 4.01 7.92 -7.54
N ASN A 53 3.08 8.65 -6.90
CA ASN A 53 3.35 10.01 -6.48
C ASN A 53 4.19 9.99 -5.18
N PRO A 54 5.45 10.45 -5.20
CA PRO A 54 6.34 10.38 -4.05
C PRO A 54 5.82 11.16 -2.82
N GLU A 55 5.07 12.24 -3.03
CA GLU A 55 4.52 13.04 -1.93
C GLU A 55 3.31 12.40 -1.25
N SER A 56 2.69 11.41 -1.90
CA SER A 56 1.55 10.66 -1.35
C SER A 56 1.96 9.40 -0.58
N ILE A 57 3.25 9.06 -0.57
CA ILE A 57 3.74 7.83 0.06
C ILE A 57 3.65 7.98 1.58
N ILE A 58 2.71 7.25 2.17
CA ILE A 58 2.55 7.14 3.61
C ILE A 58 2.95 5.72 4.00
N VAL A 59 3.86 5.62 4.97
CA VAL A 59 4.28 4.36 5.56
C VAL A 59 3.87 4.38 7.02
N THR A 60 3.16 3.33 7.44
CA THR A 60 2.80 3.12 8.84
C THR A 60 3.38 1.80 9.32
N VAL A 61 3.86 1.80 10.54
CA VAL A 61 4.35 0.60 11.22
C VAL A 61 3.45 0.36 12.41
N LYS A 62 2.70 -0.75 12.41
CA LYS A 62 1.70 -1.05 13.45
C LYS A 62 0.73 0.13 13.67
N ASP A 63 0.21 0.66 12.56
CA ASP A 63 -0.69 1.82 12.47
C ASP A 63 -0.11 3.17 12.95
N GLN A 64 1.20 3.23 13.23
CA GLN A 64 1.89 4.47 13.56
C GLN A 64 2.62 5.00 12.32
N PRO A 65 2.38 6.26 11.89
CA PRO A 65 3.12 6.83 10.77
C PRO A 65 4.60 6.96 11.11
N VAL A 66 5.45 6.57 10.16
CA VAL A 66 6.91 6.69 10.30
C VAL A 66 7.47 7.61 9.24
N ALA A 67 8.51 8.36 9.60
CA ALA A 67 9.23 9.18 8.65
C ALA A 67 9.99 8.28 7.67
N VAL A 68 9.85 8.57 6.38
CA VAL A 68 10.57 7.89 5.31
C VAL A 68 11.22 8.90 4.38
N THR A 69 12.35 8.51 3.81
CA THR A 69 13.05 9.25 2.78
C THR A 69 12.75 8.61 1.44
N VAL A 70 12.24 9.41 0.50
CA VAL A 70 11.94 8.97 -0.87
C VAL A 70 13.03 9.51 -1.78
N THR A 71 13.79 8.61 -2.40
CA THR A 71 14.87 8.95 -3.33
C THR A 71 14.49 8.51 -4.75
N PRO A 72 14.38 9.43 -5.72
CA PRO A 72 14.16 9.05 -7.11
C PRO A 72 15.40 8.35 -7.67
N LYS A 73 15.21 7.16 -8.27
CA LYS A 73 16.29 6.35 -8.87
C LYS A 73 15.86 5.85 -10.25
N ASN A 74 16.44 6.42 -11.30
CA ASN A 74 16.14 6.16 -12.71
C ASN A 74 14.66 6.41 -13.08
N GLN A 75 13.78 5.45 -12.78
CA GLN A 75 12.34 5.46 -13.07
C GLN A 75 11.51 4.80 -11.94
N VAL A 76 12.12 4.62 -10.78
CA VAL A 76 11.49 4.09 -9.58
C VAL A 76 11.81 5.01 -8.40
N PHE A 77 11.04 4.89 -7.34
CA PHE A 77 11.28 5.61 -6.10
C PHE A 77 11.79 4.63 -5.06
N GLN A 78 13.03 4.81 -4.63
CA GLN A 78 13.58 4.06 -3.51
C GLN A 78 13.15 4.73 -2.22
N VAL A 79 12.37 4.03 -1.41
CA VAL A 79 11.88 4.51 -0.12
C VAL A 79 12.67 3.80 0.98
N ALA A 80 13.20 4.57 1.91
CA ALA A 80 13.91 4.04 3.08
C ALA A 80 13.42 4.71 4.36
N GLY A 81 13.35 3.96 5.44
CA GLY A 81 12.94 4.45 6.74
C GLY A 81 13.56 3.65 7.86
N THR A 82 13.24 4.05 9.09
CA THR A 82 13.72 3.38 10.30
C THR A 82 12.54 2.97 11.15
N LEU A 83 12.58 1.75 11.67
CA LEU A 83 11.56 1.25 12.59
C LEU A 83 11.62 2.02 13.92
N PRO A 84 10.47 2.40 14.51
CA PRO A 84 10.47 3.08 15.79
C PRO A 84 10.96 2.15 16.92
N ASP A 85 11.65 2.73 17.90
CA ASP A 85 12.18 2.02 19.08
C ASP A 85 11.08 1.48 20.01
N THR A 86 9.84 1.95 19.83
CA THR A 86 8.67 1.52 20.59
C THR A 86 8.27 0.07 20.32
N LEU A 87 8.84 -0.56 19.30
CA LEU A 87 8.56 -1.95 18.92
C LEU A 87 9.56 -2.87 19.62
N LYS A 88 9.07 -3.77 20.48
CA LYS A 88 9.88 -4.78 21.17
C LYS A 88 9.22 -6.15 21.11
N GLY A 89 10.01 -7.19 20.80
CA GLY A 89 9.64 -8.59 20.93
C GLY A 89 8.36 -9.05 20.21
N ASN A 90 7.95 -8.38 19.13
CA ASN A 90 6.68 -8.69 18.44
C ASN A 90 6.77 -8.46 16.92
N PHE A 91 5.79 -8.98 16.20
CA PHE A 91 5.62 -8.71 14.77
C PHE A 91 5.14 -7.27 14.55
N ALA A 92 5.81 -6.57 13.65
CA ALA A 92 5.40 -5.26 13.17
C ALA A 92 4.99 -5.37 11.69
N ARG A 93 3.80 -4.86 11.37
CA ARG A 93 3.35 -4.75 9.99
C ARG A 93 3.74 -3.38 9.45
N ILE A 94 4.54 -3.38 8.39
CA ILE A 94 4.86 -2.19 7.62
C ILE A 94 3.79 -2.10 6.53
N SER A 95 2.91 -1.12 6.64
CA SER A 95 1.87 -0.84 5.64
C SER A 95 2.30 0.37 4.82
N ILE A 96 2.15 0.25 3.51
CA ILE A 96 2.43 1.32 2.56
C ILE A 96 1.12 1.69 1.88
N THR A 97 0.87 2.99 1.76
CA THR A 97 -0.20 3.53 0.93
C THR A 97 0.37 4.66 0.09
N ALA A 98 0.02 4.69 -1.19
CA ALA A 98 0.38 5.79 -2.07
C ALA A 98 -0.67 5.95 -3.17
N ASP A 99 -0.70 7.15 -3.74
CA ASP A 99 -1.52 7.48 -4.90
C ASP A 99 -0.69 7.39 -6.19
N GLY A 100 -1.27 6.79 -7.21
CA GLY A 100 -0.78 6.82 -8.58
C GLY A 100 -1.45 7.90 -9.43
N PRO A 101 -1.21 7.91 -10.76
CA PRO A 101 -1.87 8.85 -11.66
C PRO A 101 -3.39 8.74 -11.59
N ASN A 102 -4.08 9.87 -11.72
CA ASN A 102 -5.55 9.95 -11.60
C ASN A 102 -6.10 9.49 -10.24
N GLN A 103 -5.37 9.73 -9.14
CA GLN A 103 -5.78 9.36 -7.77
C GLN A 103 -5.98 7.85 -7.60
N CYS A 104 -5.20 7.05 -8.35
CA CYS A 104 -5.22 5.60 -8.24
C CYS A 104 -4.50 5.14 -6.97
N LYS A 105 -5.26 4.95 -5.89
CA LYS A 105 -4.73 4.42 -4.64
C LYS A 105 -4.18 3.01 -4.81
N GLY A 106 -2.95 2.81 -4.38
CA GLY A 106 -2.34 1.51 -4.17
C GLY A 106 -1.87 1.37 -2.73
N SER A 107 -1.97 0.16 -2.22
CA SER A 107 -1.54 -0.18 -0.87
C SER A 107 -0.86 -1.53 -0.88
N ASP A 108 0.18 -1.66 -0.08
CA ASP A 108 0.94 -2.89 0.08
C ASP A 108 1.48 -2.96 1.50
N GLY A 109 2.17 -4.04 1.84
CA GLY A 109 2.79 -4.15 3.15
C GLY A 109 3.25 -5.56 3.47
N TRP A 110 4.21 -5.65 4.38
CA TRP A 110 4.79 -6.91 4.82
C TRP A 110 4.98 -6.92 6.34
N LEU A 111 5.22 -8.11 6.87
CA LEU A 111 5.48 -8.33 8.29
C LEU A 111 6.98 -8.43 8.52
N VAL A 112 7.44 -7.91 9.66
CA VAL A 112 8.80 -8.11 10.16
C VAL A 112 8.72 -8.53 11.62
N LYS A 113 9.61 -9.42 12.06
CA LYS A 113 9.66 -9.90 13.44
C LYS A 113 10.71 -9.08 14.19
N ILE A 114 10.29 -8.33 15.20
CA ILE A 114 11.23 -7.55 16.01
C ILE A 114 11.81 -8.45 17.09
N ILE A 115 13.09 -8.78 16.95
CA ILE A 115 13.88 -9.49 17.96
C ILE A 115 14.50 -8.45 18.92
N GLU A 116 14.46 -8.76 20.22
CA GLU A 116 14.93 -7.88 21.29
C GLU A 116 16.45 -7.98 21.49
#